data_AF-A0A8J7EYZ3-F1
#
_entry.id   AF-A0A8J7EYZ3-F1
#
_cell.length_a   1.000
_cell.length_b   1.000
_cell.length_c   1.000
_cell.angle_alpha   90.00
_cell.angle_beta   90.00
_cell.angle_gamma   90.00
#
_symmetry.space_group_name_H-M   'P 1'
#
loop_
_entity.id
_entity.type
_entity.pdbx_description
1 polymer ?
#
loop_
_entity_poly.entity_id
_entity_poly.type
_entity_poly.pdbx_seq_one_letter_code
_entity_poly.pdbx_strand_id
1 'polypeptide(L)' 'MGKPDRDGDPAVHYPLLTVANGQIAATIQRVNYDYPAWAETLEQEGVDRIFIEPSRTGDWTTGASSLPPQQRHQQPA' A
#
# COMPACT_ATOMS: atom_id res chain seq x y z
N MET A 1 -7.01 2.61 -6.35
CA MET A 1 -6.10 1.74 -5.58
C MET A 1 -5.90 2.39 -4.22
N GLY A 2 -6.50 1.83 -3.18
CA GLY A 2 -6.28 2.31 -1.82
C GLY A 2 -4.98 1.71 -1.27
N LYS A 3 -4.30 2.45 -0.41
CA LYS A 3 -3.20 1.91 0.41
C LYS A 3 -3.80 0.88 1.37
N PRO A 4 -3.22 -0.33 1.56
CA PRO A 4 -3.74 -1.32 2.49
C PRO A 4 -3.86 -0.72 3.90
N ASP A 5 -4.95 -1.03 4.58
CA ASP A 5 -5.46 -0.25 5.72
C ASP A 5 -4.83 -0.69 7.05
N ARG A 6 -3.51 -0.96 7.03
CA ARG A 6 -2.79 -1.60 8.15
C ARG A 6 -3.56 -2.84 8.66
N ASP A 7 -4.05 -3.62 7.70
CA ASP A 7 -4.93 -4.76 7.91
C ASP A 7 -4.14 -6.08 7.95
N GLY A 8 -2.80 -6.01 7.79
CA GLY A 8 -1.92 -7.17 7.73
C GLY A 8 -2.08 -7.99 6.45
N ASP A 9 -2.82 -7.48 5.47
CA ASP A 9 -3.04 -8.15 4.20
C ASP A 9 -2.19 -7.51 3.09
N PRO A 10 -1.16 -8.20 2.59
CA PRO A 10 -0.30 -7.65 1.54
C PRO A 10 -1.02 -7.52 0.20
N ALA A 11 -2.23 -8.09 0.04
CA ALA A 11 -2.99 -8.03 -1.20
C ALA A 11 -3.41 -6.59 -1.57
N VAL A 12 -3.55 -6.37 -2.88
CA VAL A 12 -4.08 -5.11 -3.40
C VAL A 12 -5.60 -5.15 -3.38
N HIS A 13 -6.20 -4.09 -2.85
CA HIS A 13 -7.65 -3.93 -2.81
C HIS A 13 -8.11 -2.78 -3.72
N TYR A 14 -9.17 -3.01 -4.50
CA TYR A 14 -9.81 -1.95 -5.29
C TYR A 14 -11.32 -2.11 -5.35
N PRO A 15 -12.08 -1.00 -5.38
CA PRO A 15 -13.52 -1.07 -5.59
C PRO A 15 -13.82 -1.33 -7.07
N LEU A 16 -14.68 -2.32 -7.33
CA LEU A 16 -15.38 -2.48 -8.59
C LEU A 16 -16.78 -1.88 -8.42
N LEU A 17 -17.09 -0.88 -9.25
CA LEU A 17 -18.39 -0.22 -9.27
C LEU A 17 -19.23 -0.79 -10.41
N THR A 18 -20.38 -1.35 -10.08
CA THR A 18 -21.36 -1.82 -11.06
C THR A 18 -22.52 -0.84 -11.09
N VAL A 19 -22.86 -0.37 -12.30
CA VAL A 19 -24.01 0.54 -12.51
C VAL A 19 -25.05 -0.19 -13.34
N ALA A 20 -26.24 -0.36 -12.79
CA ALA A 20 -27.37 -0.99 -13.48
C ALA A 20 -28.70 -0.39 -13.00
N ASN A 21 -29.63 -0.12 -13.92
CA ASN A 21 -30.97 0.42 -13.61
C ASN A 21 -30.96 1.67 -12.70
N GLY A 22 -29.99 2.57 -12.89
CA GLY A 22 -29.83 3.78 -12.07
C GLY A 22 -29.32 3.53 -10.65
N GLN A 23 -28.97 2.29 -10.31
CA GLN A 23 -28.36 1.91 -9.04
C GLN A 23 -26.85 1.71 -9.21
N ILE A 24 -26.10 2.05 -8.16
CA ILE A 24 -24.65 1.84 -8.08
C ILE A 24 -24.39 0.85 -6.96
N ALA A 25 -23.68 -0.23 -7.26
CA ALA A 25 -23.16 -1.17 -6.29
C ALA A 25 -21.63 -1.12 -6.28
N ALA A 26 -21.03 -1.21 -5.10
CA ALA A 26 -19.59 -1.28 -4.93
C ALA A 26 -19.21 -2.63 -4.32
N THR A 27 -18.19 -3.27 -4.88
CA THR A 27 -17.60 -4.48 -4.30
C THR A 27 -16.09 -4.31 -4.22
N ILE A 28 -15.50 -4.56 -3.05
CA ILE A 28 -14.05 -4.54 -2.91
C ILE A 28 -13.49 -5.85 -3.45
N GLN A 29 -12.64 -5.75 -4.47
CA GLN A 29 -11.88 -6.85 -5.04
C GLN A 29 -10.53 -6.94 -4.36
N ARG A 30 -10.17 -8.15 -3.92
CA ARG A 30 -8.86 -8.49 -3.36
C ARG A 30 -8.05 -9.22 -4.43
N VAL A 31 -6.87 -8.71 -4.76
CA VAL A 31 -5.98 -9.30 -5.77
C VAL A 31 -4.72 -9.83 -5.11
N ASN A 32 -4.53 -11.14 -5.22
CA ASN A 32 -3.27 -11.78 -4.87
C ASN A 32 -2.21 -11.49 -5.94
N TYR A 33 -0.99 -11.21 -5.50
CA TYR A 33 0.19 -11.10 -6.34
C TYR A 33 1.40 -11.64 -5.58
N ASP A 34 2.50 -11.84 -6.30
CA ASP A 34 3.77 -12.26 -5.71
C ASP A 34 4.47 -11.07 -5.04
N TYR A 35 3.94 -10.68 -3.87
CA TYR A 35 4.47 -9.57 -3.10
C TYR A 35 5.89 -9.79 -2.56
N PRO A 36 6.35 -11.03 -2.25
CA PRO A 36 7.75 -11.27 -1.91
C PRO A 36 8.69 -10.94 -3.09
N ALA A 37 8.39 -11.41 -4.30
CA ALA A 37 9.21 -11.14 -5.47
C ALA A 37 9.23 -9.64 -5.83
N TRP A 38 8.10 -8.96 -5.66
CA TRP A 38 8.03 -7.50 -5.84
C TRP A 38 8.91 -6.76 -4.82
N ALA A 39 8.86 -7.16 -3.55
CA ALA A 39 9.69 -6.58 -2.51
C ALA A 39 11.20 -6.80 -2.78
N GLU A 40 11.60 -7.97 -3.26
CA GLU A 40 12.97 -8.25 -3.69
C GLU A 40 13.43 -7.36 -4.85
N THR A 41 12.54 -7.10 -5.82
CA THR A 41 12.83 -6.19 -6.94
C THR A 41 13.14 -4.78 -6.43
N LEU A 42 12.33 -4.26 -5.50
CA LEU A 42 12.55 -2.94 -4.90
C LEU A 42 13.85 -2.88 -4.09
N GLU A 43 14.23 -3.96 -3.40
CA GLU A 43 15.51 -4.05 -2.69
C GLU A 43 16.68 -3.98 -3.67
N GLN A 44 16.59 -4.67 -4.80
CA GLN A 44 17.62 -4.65 -5.85
C GLN A 44 17.74 -3.28 -6.52
N GLU A 45 16.63 -2.52 -6.60
CA GLU A 45 16.60 -1.15 -7.10
C GLU A 45 17.10 -0.11 -6.09
N GLY A 46 17.44 -0.54 -4.87
CA GLY A 46 17.97 0.34 -3.82
C GLY A 46 16.91 1.20 -3.14
N VAL A 47 15.64 0.81 -3.20
CA VAL A 47 14.56 1.50 -2.48
C VAL A 47 14.76 1.30 -0.97
N ASP A 48 14.53 2.36 -0.19
CA ASP A 48 14.68 2.27 1.27
C ASP A 48 13.72 1.24 1.86
N ARG A 49 14.23 0.42 2.78
CA ARG A 49 13.48 -0.65 3.45
C ARG A 49 12.15 -0.19 4.07
N ILE A 50 12.08 1.07 4.53
CA ILE A 50 10.84 1.63 5.08
C ILE A 50 9.67 1.65 4.08
N PHE A 51 9.96 1.72 2.78
CA PHE A 51 8.95 1.65 1.71
C PHE A 51 8.68 0.22 1.24
N ILE A 52 9.60 -0.72 1.51
CA ILE A 52 9.52 -2.11 1.08
C ILE A 52 8.78 -2.97 2.11
N GLU A 53 9.13 -2.82 3.39
CA GLU A 53 8.58 -3.64 4.49
C GLU A 53 7.05 -3.70 4.50
N PRO A 54 6.32 -2.58 4.27
CA PRO A 54 4.85 -2.63 4.19
C PRO A 54 4.30 -3.54 3.09
N SER A 55 5.02 -3.70 1.97
CA SER A 55 4.60 -4.61 0.90
C SER A 55 4.70 -6.08 1.32
N ARG A 56 5.58 -6.40 2.29
CA ARG A 56 5.74 -7.75 2.85
C ARG A 56 4.76 -8.05 3.97
N THR A 57 4.39 -7.04 4.75
CA THR A 57 3.60 -7.21 5.98
C THR A 57 2.14 -6.80 5.85
N GLY A 58 1.78 -5.97 4.86
CA GLY A 58 0.48 -5.30 4.82
C GLY A 58 0.37 -4.14 5.82
N ASP A 59 1.41 -3.88 6.62
CA ASP A 59 1.43 -2.80 7.62
C ASP A 59 1.93 -1.50 7.04
N TRP A 60 1.00 -0.78 6.43
CA TRP A 60 1.27 0.50 5.78
C TRP A 60 1.10 1.67 6.75
N THR A 61 2.20 2.34 7.09
CA THR A 61 2.14 3.63 7.82
C THR A 61 1.79 4.77 6.87
N THR A 62 1.15 5.84 7.37
CA THR A 62 0.82 7.06 6.61
C THR A 62 1.55 8.30 7.17
N GLY A 63 1.73 9.33 6.34
CA GLY A 63 2.25 10.64 6.76
C GLY A 63 3.75 10.62 7.08
N ALA A 64 4.18 11.46 8.03
CA ALA A 64 5.59 11.53 8.44
C ALA A 64 6.13 10.19 8.98
N SER A 65 5.25 9.32 9.46
CA SER A 65 5.60 7.95 9.89
C SER A 65 6.07 7.05 8.75
N SER A 66 5.75 7.39 7.50
CA SER A 66 6.24 6.69 6.31
C SER A 66 7.62 7.15 5.86
N LEU A 67 8.11 8.29 6.37
CA LEU A 67 9.41 8.84 5.99
C LEU A 67 10.55 8.15 6.75
N PRO A 68 11.74 8.00 6.12
CA PRO A 68 12.96 7.61 6.81
C PRO A 68 13.18 8.44 8.09
N PRO A 69 13.75 7.86 9.17
CA PRO A 69 13.89 8.55 10.46
C PRO A 69 14.50 9.96 10.38
N GLN A 70 15.45 10.16 9.46
CA GLN A 70 16.15 11.43 9.25
C GLN A 70 15.24 12.53 8.65
N GLN A 71 14.15 12.15 7.98
CA GLN A 71 13.24 13.06 7.29
C GLN A 71 11.96 13.38 8.09
N ARG A 72 11.70 12.69 9.22
CA ARG A 72 10.45 12.85 10.00
C ARG A 72 10.31 14.21 10.69
N HIS A 73 11.43 14.90 10.95
CA HIS A 73 11.46 16.18 11.68
C HIS A 73 11.69 17.40 10.77
N GLN A 74 11.70 17.23 9.45
CA GLN A 74 11.72 18.37 8.53
C GLN A 74 10.32 18.97 8.43
N GLN A 75 9.87 19.65 9.47
CA GLN A 75 8.78 20.61 9.33
C GLN A 75 9.35 21.86 8.65
N PRO A 76 8.76 22.34 7.54
CA PRO A 76 9.02 23.72 7.13
C PRO A 76 8.54 24.64 8.27
N ALA A 77 9.36 25.63 8.59
CA ALA A 77 9.03 26.69 9.54
C ALA A 77 7.80 27.50 9.09
#